data_AF-A0A933FEN3-F1
#
_entry.id   AF-A0A933FEN3-F1
#
_cell.length_a   1.000
_cell.length_b   1.000
_cell.length_c   1.000
_cell.angle_alpha   90.00
_cell.angle_beta   90.00
_cell.angle_gamma   90.00
#
_symmetry.space_group_name_H-M   'P 1'
#
loop_
_entity.id
_entity.type
_entity.pdbx_description
1 polymer ?
#
loop_
_entity_poly.entity_id
_entity_poly.type
_entity_poly.pdbx_seq_one_letter_code
_entity_poly.pdbx_strand_id
1 'polypeptide(L)'
;MLLLILYYLVLPFVLAALVVRLIRRYGADPVPEGVRRAVAADPPEPKTFRVLEVEGGVESRDARLTKIGDFDAQDKAVDAAYRRRGEEPKPGLAWLVLNDRGDILQEVD
;
A
#
# COMPACT_ATOMS: atom_id res chain seq x y z
N MET A 1 36.29 3.44 29.43
CA MET A 1 35.98 4.62 28.59
C MET A 1 35.55 4.21 27.18
N LEU A 2 36.38 3.52 26.39
CA LEU A 2 36.02 3.10 25.02
C LEU A 2 34.80 2.17 24.94
N LEU A 3 34.66 1.23 25.89
CA LEU A 3 33.52 0.31 25.99
C LEU A 3 32.16 1.01 26.23
N LEU A 4 32.16 2.13 26.96
CA LEU A 4 30.96 2.95 27.20
C LEU A 4 30.55 3.71 25.93
N ILE A 5 31.53 4.19 25.17
CA ILE A 5 31.30 4.86 23.87
C ILE A 5 30.74 3.85 22.87
N LEU A 6 31.32 2.64 22.80
CA LEU A 6 30.82 1.59 21.92
C LEU A 6 29.39 1.17 22.31
N TYR A 7 29.09 1.05 23.61
CA TYR A 7 27.74 0.71 24.07
C TYR A 7 26.71 1.76 23.66
N TYR A 8 26.99 3.05 23.87
CA TYR A 8 26.09 4.14 23.48
C TYR A 8 25.95 4.32 21.97
N LEU A 9 26.94 3.88 21.18
CA LEU A 9 26.86 3.92 19.73
C LEU A 9 26.09 2.70 19.20
N VAL A 10 26.45 1.49 19.62
CA VAL A 10 25.90 0.23 19.07
C VAL A 10 24.47 -0.01 19.53
N LEU A 11 24.14 0.28 20.79
CA LEU A 11 22.80 0.05 21.34
C LEU A 11 21.68 0.75 20.54
N PRO A 12 21.76 2.06 20.19
CA PRO A 12 20.72 2.71 19.40
C PRO A 12 20.62 2.15 17.97
N PHE A 13 21.73 1.72 17.35
CA PHE A 13 21.67 1.08 16.03
C PHE A 13 20.98 -0.28 16.09
N VAL A 14 21.27 -1.09 17.11
CA VAL A 14 20.61 -2.38 17.32
C VAL A 14 19.13 -2.18 17.62
N LEU A 15 18.78 -1.20 18.46
CA LEU A 15 17.39 -0.87 18.78
C LEU A 15 16.65 -0.41 17.51
N ALA A 16 17.24 0.49 16.72
CA ALA A 16 16.67 0.97 15.47
C ALA A 16 16.46 -0.17 14.46
N ALA A 17 17.44 -1.09 14.33
CA ALA A 17 17.31 -2.26 13.47
C ALA A 17 16.18 -3.19 13.91
N LEU A 18 16.01 -3.39 15.22
CA LEU A 18 14.90 -4.15 15.79
C LEU A 18 13.54 -3.50 15.50
N VAL A 19 13.43 -2.18 15.69
CA VAL A 19 12.21 -1.43 15.40
C VAL A 19 11.87 -1.48 13.92
N VAL A 20 12.84 -1.26 13.02
CA VAL A 20 12.63 -1.38 11.56
C VAL A 20 12.16 -2.79 11.19
N ARG A 21 12.75 -3.82 11.80
CA ARG A 21 12.34 -5.21 11.57
C ARG A 21 10.92 -5.49 12.08
N LEU A 22 10.53 -4.90 13.21
CA LEU A 22 9.19 -5.01 13.76
C LEU A 22 8.16 -4.31 12.87
N ILE A 23 8.44 -3.08 12.43
CA ILE A 23 7.61 -2.33 11.48
C ILE A 23 7.44 -3.10 10.18
N ARG A 24 8.50 -3.68 9.63
CA ARG A 24 8.39 -4.51 8.42
C ARG A 24 7.57 -5.79 8.62
N ARG A 25 7.54 -6.33 9.83
CA ARG A 25 6.82 -7.59 10.12
C ARG A 25 5.34 -7.35 10.45
N TYR A 26 5.01 -6.22 11.07
CA TYR A 26 3.67 -5.95 11.62
C TYR A 26 3.01 -4.70 11.04
N GLY A 27 3.73 -3.85 10.31
CA GLY A 27 3.20 -2.61 9.70
C GLY A 27 2.71 -2.79 8.27
N ALA A 28 2.74 -4.02 7.73
CA ALA A 28 1.99 -4.34 6.52
C ALA A 28 0.57 -4.69 6.97
N ASP A 29 -0.35 -3.73 6.89
CA ASP A 29 -1.76 -4.03 7.08
C ASP A 29 -2.15 -5.17 6.13
N PRO A 30 -2.90 -6.18 6.62
CA PRO A 30 -3.26 -7.32 5.81
C PRO A 30 -4.11 -6.84 4.64
N VAL A 31 -3.55 -6.94 3.42
CA VAL A 31 -4.27 -6.62 2.18
C VAL A 31 -5.61 -7.39 2.19
N PRO A 32 -6.76 -6.69 2.06
CA PRO A 32 -8.08 -7.30 2.09
C PRO A 32 -8.20 -8.47 1.12
N GLU A 33 -8.94 -9.51 1.51
CA GLU A 33 -9.05 -10.74 0.71
C GLU A 33 -9.57 -10.48 -0.71
N GLY A 34 -10.47 -9.51 -0.88
CA GLY A 34 -11.00 -9.11 -2.19
C GLY A 34 -9.92 -8.58 -3.13
N VAL A 35 -9.10 -7.65 -2.64
CA VAL A 35 -7.97 -7.06 -3.38
C VAL A 35 -6.94 -8.13 -3.72
N ARG A 36 -6.63 -9.02 -2.77
CA ARG A 36 -5.69 -10.12 -2.99
C ARG A 36 -6.15 -11.07 -4.09
N ARG A 37 -7.46 -11.37 -4.17
CA ARG A 37 -8.02 -12.21 -5.24
C ARG A 37 -7.97 -11.51 -6.60
N ALA A 38 -8.27 -10.21 -6.65
CA ALA A 38 -8.18 -9.44 -7.89
C ALA A 38 -6.75 -9.36 -8.42
N VAL A 39 -5.77 -9.11 -7.54
CA VAL A 39 -4.35 -9.12 -7.88
C VAL A 39 -3.87 -10.51 -8.31
N ALA A 40 -4.35 -11.58 -7.68
CA ALA A 40 -3.98 -12.94 -8.09
C ALA A 40 -4.56 -13.32 -9.45
N ALA A 41 -5.74 -12.80 -9.81
CA ALA A 41 -6.39 -13.05 -11.09
C ALA A 41 -5.74 -12.27 -12.24
N ASP A 42 -5.36 -11.01 -11.99
CA ASP A 42 -4.61 -10.17 -12.92
C ASP A 42 -3.45 -9.52 -12.16
N PRO A 43 -2.23 -10.10 -12.20
CA PRO A 43 -1.10 -9.54 -11.50
C PRO A 43 -0.63 -8.23 -12.14
N PRO A 44 -0.25 -7.22 -11.35
CA PRO A 44 0.37 -6.00 -11.86
C PRO A 44 1.70 -6.29 -12.56
N GLU A 45 2.03 -5.52 -13.58
CA GLU A 45 3.29 -5.66 -14.28
C GLU A 45 4.47 -5.27 -13.37
N PRO A 46 5.66 -5.89 -13.54
CA PRO A 46 6.82 -5.59 -12.71
C PRO A 46 7.18 -4.10 -12.76
N LYS A 47 7.47 -3.50 -11.60
CA LYS A 47 7.77 -2.05 -11.46
C LYS A 47 6.63 -1.11 -11.88
N THR A 48 5.40 -1.57 -11.93
CA THR A 48 4.22 -0.72 -12.15
C THR A 48 3.42 -0.53 -10.87
N PHE A 49 2.65 0.55 -10.84
CA PHE A 49 1.72 0.89 -9.78
C PHE A 49 0.30 0.81 -10.35
N ARG A 50 -0.55 0.00 -9.73
CA ARG A 50 -1.92 -0.23 -10.19
C ARG A 50 -2.89 0.59 -9.36
N VAL A 51 -3.85 1.24 -10.02
CA VAL A 51 -4.96 1.90 -9.35
C VAL A 51 -6.22 1.04 -9.49
N LEU A 52 -6.78 0.66 -8.36
CA LEU A 52 -8.07 -0.03 -8.27
C LEU A 52 -9.10 0.90 -7.64
N GLU A 53 -10.28 0.91 -8.21
CA GLU A 53 -11.46 1.49 -7.61
C GLU A 53 -12.24 0.40 -6.88
N VAL A 54 -12.67 0.69 -5.67
CA VAL A 54 -13.36 -0.22 -4.76
C VAL A 54 -14.71 0.36 -4.41
N GLU A 55 -15.77 -0.25 -4.95
CA GLU A 55 -17.15 0.13 -4.65
C GLU A 55 -17.70 -0.78 -3.54
N GLY A 56 -18.19 -0.18 -2.45
CA GLY A 56 -18.72 -0.89 -1.28
C GLY A 56 -17.76 -0.97 -0.09
N GLY A 57 -16.60 -0.32 -0.16
CA GLY A 57 -15.60 -0.24 0.91
C GLY A 57 -14.51 -1.32 0.83
N VAL A 58 -13.29 -0.96 1.25
CA VAL A 58 -12.07 -1.79 1.14
C VAL A 58 -12.14 -3.07 1.96
N GLU A 59 -12.91 -3.09 3.05
CA GLU A 59 -13.10 -4.26 3.91
C GLU A 59 -14.26 -5.17 3.49
N SER A 60 -15.07 -4.77 2.52
CA SER A 60 -16.28 -5.51 2.15
C SER A 60 -15.94 -6.70 1.24
N ARG A 61 -16.49 -7.88 1.54
CA ARG A 61 -16.28 -9.10 0.74
C ARG A 61 -16.92 -9.04 -0.65
N ASP A 62 -17.97 -8.23 -0.79
CA ASP A 62 -18.69 -8.03 -2.04
C ASP A 62 -18.22 -6.76 -2.76
N ALA A 63 -17.11 -6.17 -2.32
CA ALA A 63 -16.56 -4.98 -2.92
C ALA A 63 -16.26 -5.21 -4.40
N ARG A 64 -16.82 -4.35 -5.26
CA ARG A 64 -16.52 -4.42 -6.70
C ARG A 64 -15.20 -3.70 -6.94
N LEU A 65 -14.29 -4.42 -7.58
CA LEU A 65 -12.96 -3.93 -7.90
C LEU A 65 -12.89 -3.63 -9.39
N THR A 66 -12.74 -2.36 -9.74
CA THR A 66 -12.57 -1.91 -11.11
C THR A 66 -11.13 -1.44 -11.31
N LYS A 67 -10.42 -2.01 -12.29
CA LYS A 67 -9.08 -1.54 -12.65
C LYS A 67 -9.18 -0.21 -13.39
N ILE A 68 -8.57 0.83 -12.83
CA ILE A 68 -8.49 2.15 -13.47
C ILE A 68 -7.32 2.21 -14.46
N GLY A 69 -6.18 1.65 -14.08
CA GLY A 69 -4.98 1.62 -14.92
C GLY A 69 -3.72 1.21 -14.19
N ASP A 70 -2.64 1.01 -14.96
CA ASP A 70 -1.29 0.74 -14.50
C ASP A 70 -0.38 1.92 -14.87
N PHE A 71 0.52 2.29 -13.97
CA PHE A 71 1.37 3.48 -14.08
C PHE A 71 2.83 3.16 -13.77
N ASP A 72 3.75 3.82 -14.46
CA ASP A 72 5.20 3.60 -14.27
C ASP A 72 5.77 4.25 -13.00
N ALA A 73 4.99 5.13 -12.35
CA ALA A 73 5.43 5.91 -11.20
C ALA A 73 4.32 6.09 -10.16
N GLN A 74 4.69 6.06 -8.88
CA GLN A 74 3.74 6.10 -7.76
C GLN A 74 2.98 7.43 -7.70
N ASP A 75 3.66 8.55 -7.90
CA ASP A 75 3.08 9.90 -7.93
C ASP A 75 1.96 9.99 -8.98
N LYS A 76 2.18 9.45 -10.18
CA LYS A 76 1.17 9.40 -11.24
C LYS A 76 -0.03 8.54 -10.87
N ALA A 77 0.20 7.41 -10.20
CA ALA A 77 -0.89 6.53 -9.75
C ALA A 77 -1.73 7.20 -8.67
N VAL A 78 -1.09 7.90 -7.73
CA VAL A 78 -1.77 8.67 -6.67
C VAL A 78 -2.55 9.84 -7.26
N ASP A 79 -1.95 10.60 -8.17
CA ASP A 79 -2.64 11.70 -8.86
C ASP A 79 -3.86 11.19 -9.65
N ALA A 80 -3.74 10.01 -10.29
CA ALA A 80 -4.85 9.40 -11.00
C ALA A 80 -6.00 9.00 -10.04
N ALA A 81 -5.67 8.44 -8.86
CA ALA A 81 -6.65 8.12 -7.83
C ALA A 81 -7.40 9.37 -7.33
N TYR A 82 -6.67 10.45 -7.00
CA TYR A 82 -7.29 11.71 -6.58
C TYR A 82 -8.10 12.39 -7.70
N ARG A 83 -7.66 12.28 -8.95
CA ARG A 83 -8.41 12.81 -10.09
C ARG A 83 -9.75 12.08 -10.24
N ARG A 84 -9.74 10.74 -10.15
CA ARG A 84 -10.97 9.93 -10.20
C ARG A 84 -11.91 10.25 -9.06
N ARG A 85 -11.38 10.44 -7.85
CA ARG A 85 -12.16 10.93 -6.71
C ARG A 85 -12.84 12.27 -6.96
N GLY A 86 -12.13 13.20 -7.59
CA GLY A 86 -12.69 14.50 -7.97
C GLY A 86 -13.79 14.40 -9.04
N GLU A 87 -13.69 13.41 -9.94
CA GLU A 87 -14.68 13.16 -11.00
C GLU A 87 -15.93 12.44 -10.46
N GLU A 88 -15.78 11.49 -9.54
CA GLU A 88 -16.87 10.70 -8.96
C GLU A 88 -16.84 10.65 -7.42
N PRO A 89 -17.16 11.75 -6.72
CA PRO A 89 -17.23 11.77 -5.26
C PRO A 89 -18.52 11.08 -4.79
N LYS A 90 -18.51 9.75 -4.73
CA LYS A 90 -19.63 8.95 -4.23
C LYS A 90 -19.27 8.34 -2.87
N PRO A 91 -20.19 8.39 -1.88
CA PRO A 91 -19.96 7.73 -0.60
C PRO A 91 -19.88 6.21 -0.79
N GLY A 92 -18.83 5.59 -0.24
CA GLY A 92 -18.59 4.15 -0.33
C GLY A 92 -17.72 3.71 -1.52
N LEU A 93 -17.17 4.67 -2.26
CA LEU A 93 -16.10 4.44 -3.25
C LEU A 93 -14.76 4.82 -2.64
N ALA A 94 -13.78 3.92 -2.77
CA ALA A 94 -12.39 4.14 -2.37
C ALA A 94 -11.47 3.79 -3.53
N TRP A 95 -10.34 4.49 -3.66
CA TRP A 95 -9.32 4.21 -4.66
C TRP A 95 -8.05 3.72 -3.98
N LEU A 96 -7.60 2.53 -4.36
CA LEU A 96 -6.39 1.88 -3.86
C LEU A 96 -5.26 1.99 -4.87
N VAL A 97 -4.09 2.41 -4.39
CA VAL A 97 -2.84 2.37 -5.15
C VAL A 97 -2.03 1.15 -4.68
N LEU A 98 -1.76 0.24 -5.59
CA LEU A 98 -1.01 -0.99 -5.35
C LEU A 98 0.38 -0.92 -5.97
N ASN A 99 1.36 -1.58 -5.36
CA ASN A 99 2.66 -1.86 -5.99
C ASN A 99 2.60 -3.12 -6.89
N ASP A 100 3.74 -3.46 -7.50
CA ASP A 100 3.93 -4.65 -8.33
C ASP A 100 3.82 -5.99 -7.57
N ARG A 101 3.68 -5.95 -6.24
CA ARG A 101 3.44 -7.10 -5.37
C ARG A 101 1.99 -7.20 -4.90
N GLY A 102 1.15 -6.21 -5.23
CA GLY A 102 -0.22 -6.11 -4.73
C GLY A 102 -0.34 -5.58 -3.30
N ASP A 103 0.72 -5.02 -2.73
CA ASP A 103 0.65 -4.32 -1.46
C ASP A 103 -0.03 -2.96 -1.68
N ILE A 104 -0.93 -2.58 -0.76
CA ILE A 104 -1.57 -1.27 -0.76
C ILE A 104 -0.54 -0.24 -0.28
N LEU A 105 -0.23 0.73 -1.15
CA LEU A 105 0.63 1.85 -0.81
C LEU A 105 -0.17 3.04 -0.28
N GLN A 106 -1.37 3.24 -0.81
CA GLN A 106 -2.24 4.35 -0.43
C GLN A 106 -3.71 4.01 -0.70
N GLU A 107 -4.55 4.41 0.24
CA GLU A 107 -6.01 4.40 0.12
C GLU A 107 -6.50 5.85 0.07
N VAL A 108 -7.42 6.11 -0.84
CA VAL A 108 -8.02 7.43 -1.06
C VAL A 108 -9.54 7.24 -0.97
N ASP A 109 -10.16 7.75 0.09
CA ASP A 109 -11.62 7.80 0.31
C ASP A 109 -12.20 9.13 -0.16
#